data_AF-A0AAW9BAN1-F1
#
_entry.id   AF-A0AAW9BAN1-F1
#
_cell.length_a   1.000
_cell.length_b   1.000
_cell.length_c   1.000
_cell.angle_alpha   90.00
_cell.angle_beta   90.00
_cell.angle_gamma   90.00
#
_symmetry.space_group_name_H-M   'P 1'
#
loop_
_entity.id
_entity.type
_entity.pdbx_description
1 polymer ?
#
loop_
_entity_poly.entity_id
_entity_poly.type
_entity_poly.pdbx_seq_one_letter_code
_entity_poly.pdbx_strand_id
1 'polypeptide(L)'
;IAQQGIHLISANKVAGSADSQYYHQVQDAFAKIGRYWLYNATVGAGLPINHTVRDLRESGDEIVALSGIFSGTLSWLFQQFDGSVPFNELVDLAWQQGLTEPDPRADLDGSDVMRKLVILARESGLDIEPDSVKVESLVPEELRSLSLDEFFDNGALLSEILQERLTKAQR
;
A
#
# COMPACT_ATOMS: atom_id res chain seq x y z
N ILE A 1 -23.75 -5.58 -7.19
CA ILE A 1 -23.67 -6.35 -5.93
C ILE A 1 -24.67 -5.81 -4.91
N ALA A 2 -24.52 -4.58 -4.41
CA ALA A 2 -25.48 -3.98 -3.47
C ALA A 2 -26.93 -4.01 -4.01
N GLN A 3 -27.18 -3.54 -5.23
CA GLN A 3 -28.51 -3.56 -5.86
C GLN A 3 -29.17 -4.96 -5.95
N GLN A 4 -28.38 -6.04 -5.85
CA GLN A 4 -28.88 -7.42 -5.86
C GLN A 4 -29.22 -7.92 -4.45
N GLY A 5 -29.03 -7.10 -3.40
CA GLY A 5 -29.33 -7.47 -2.01
C GLY A 5 -28.29 -8.39 -1.36
N ILE A 6 -27.06 -8.43 -1.88
CA ILE A 6 -26.02 -9.40 -1.48
C ILE A 6 -24.94 -8.71 -0.63
N HIS A 7 -24.46 -9.41 0.41
CA HIS A 7 -23.27 -9.00 1.17
C HIS A 7 -22.00 -9.13 0.32
N LEU A 8 -21.05 -8.21 0.46
CA LEU A 8 -19.75 -8.28 -0.22
C LEU A 8 -18.63 -8.44 0.79
N ILE A 9 -17.82 -9.48 0.61
CA ILE A 9 -16.53 -9.62 1.28
C ILE A 9 -15.46 -9.60 0.19
N SER A 10 -14.47 -8.72 0.29
CA SER A 10 -13.46 -8.56 -0.77
C SER A 10 -12.08 -8.18 -0.22
N ALA A 11 -11.02 -8.61 -0.91
CA ALA A 11 -9.65 -8.09 -0.71
C ALA A 11 -9.34 -6.90 -1.65
N ASN A 12 -10.31 -6.45 -2.44
CA ASN A 12 -10.12 -5.39 -3.42
C ASN A 12 -10.11 -4.01 -2.75
N LYS A 13 -9.01 -3.28 -2.93
CA LYS A 13 -8.77 -1.94 -2.37
C LYS A 13 -9.46 -0.82 -3.14
N VAL A 14 -9.87 -1.04 -4.40
CA VAL A 14 -10.30 0.03 -5.32
C VAL A 14 -11.40 0.89 -4.72
N ALA A 15 -12.50 0.32 -4.25
CA ALA A 15 -13.59 1.10 -3.67
C ALA A 15 -13.20 1.77 -2.33
N GLY A 16 -12.40 1.09 -1.49
CA GLY A 16 -11.98 1.62 -0.18
C GLY A 16 -10.95 2.75 -0.27
N SER A 17 -10.24 2.84 -1.39
CA SER A 17 -9.19 3.83 -1.66
C SER A 17 -9.51 4.77 -2.83
N ALA A 18 -10.75 4.76 -3.32
CA ALA A 18 -11.23 5.71 -4.32
C ALA A 18 -11.43 7.11 -3.72
N ASP A 19 -11.80 8.09 -4.54
CA ASP A 19 -12.27 9.39 -4.08
C ASP A 19 -13.42 9.27 -3.06
N SER A 20 -13.56 10.24 -2.17
CA SER A 20 -14.55 10.14 -1.08
C SER A 20 -15.98 10.05 -1.62
N GLN A 21 -16.29 10.67 -2.76
CA GLN A 21 -17.61 10.56 -3.37
C GLN A 21 -17.95 9.11 -3.74
N TYR A 22 -17.08 8.40 -4.46
CA TYR A 22 -17.31 7.01 -4.82
C TYR A 22 -17.31 6.10 -3.59
N TYR A 23 -16.40 6.31 -2.64
CA TYR A 23 -16.35 5.54 -1.40
C TYR A 23 -17.67 5.61 -0.62
N HIS A 24 -18.20 6.82 -0.39
CA HIS A 24 -19.47 7.01 0.31
C HIS A 24 -20.66 6.47 -0.49
N GLN A 25 -20.67 6.60 -1.82
CA GLN A 25 -21.70 5.96 -2.64
C GLN A 25 -21.76 4.45 -2.44
N VAL A 26 -20.60 3.79 -2.36
CA VAL A 26 -20.55 2.34 -2.09
C VAL A 26 -21.05 2.05 -0.68
N GLN A 27 -20.58 2.76 0.35
CA GLN A 27 -21.04 2.56 1.73
C GLN A 27 -22.56 2.73 1.85
N ASP A 28 -23.10 3.82 1.31
CA ASP A 28 -24.54 4.12 1.32
C ASP A 28 -25.35 3.07 0.59
N ALA A 29 -24.85 2.56 -0.54
CA ALA A 29 -25.56 1.54 -1.32
C ALA A 29 -25.77 0.25 -0.52
N PHE A 30 -24.81 -0.14 0.32
CA PHE A 30 -24.94 -1.28 1.22
C PHE A 30 -25.78 -0.95 2.47
N ALA A 31 -25.61 0.24 3.06
CA ALA A 31 -26.36 0.67 4.23
C ALA A 31 -27.88 0.76 3.97
N LYS A 32 -28.28 1.34 2.82
CA LYS A 32 -29.70 1.52 2.42
C LYS A 32 -30.51 0.22 2.36
N ILE A 33 -29.84 -0.91 2.15
CA ILE A 33 -30.45 -2.23 1.99
C ILE A 33 -30.16 -3.16 3.18
N GLY A 34 -29.53 -2.66 4.24
CA GLY A 34 -29.14 -3.47 5.41
C GLY A 34 -28.16 -4.59 5.08
N ARG A 35 -27.27 -4.37 4.10
CA ARG A 35 -26.20 -5.31 3.73
C ARG A 35 -24.84 -4.76 4.10
N TYR A 36 -23.85 -5.66 4.12
CA TYR A 36 -22.50 -5.33 4.55
C TYR A 36 -21.54 -5.41 3.37
N TRP A 37 -20.65 -4.44 3.32
CA TRP A 37 -19.41 -4.51 2.56
C TRP A 37 -18.24 -4.58 3.55
N LEU A 38 -17.60 -5.73 3.59
CA LEU A 38 -16.45 -6.01 4.44
C LEU A 38 -15.22 -6.20 3.56
N TYR A 39 -14.10 -5.63 3.98
CA TYR A 39 -12.88 -5.66 3.19
C TYR A 39 -11.62 -5.75 4.05
N ASN A 40 -11.70 -6.51 5.16
CA ASN A 40 -10.57 -6.66 6.08
C ASN A 40 -9.27 -7.11 5.41
N ALA A 41 -9.36 -7.91 4.34
CA ALA A 41 -8.19 -8.41 3.63
C ALA A 41 -7.45 -7.36 2.77
N THR A 42 -7.93 -6.11 2.72
CA THR A 42 -7.26 -5.04 1.96
C THR A 42 -5.97 -4.57 2.63
N VAL A 43 -5.88 -4.64 3.96
CA VAL A 43 -4.69 -4.23 4.72
C VAL A 43 -4.31 -5.33 5.70
N GLY A 44 -3.05 -5.77 5.66
CA GLY A 44 -2.57 -6.86 6.51
C GLY A 44 -3.04 -8.26 6.10
N ALA A 45 -3.67 -8.41 4.92
CA ALA A 45 -4.14 -9.69 4.38
C ALA A 45 -5.01 -10.48 5.38
N GLY A 46 -4.49 -11.55 5.98
CA GLY A 46 -5.21 -12.35 6.97
C GLY A 46 -5.28 -11.73 8.36
N LEU A 47 -4.51 -10.66 8.63
CA LEU A 47 -4.48 -10.00 9.92
C LEU A 47 -5.76 -9.16 10.13
N PRO A 48 -6.28 -9.05 11.37
CA PRO A 48 -7.52 -8.34 11.65
C PRO A 48 -7.35 -6.81 11.72
N ILE A 49 -6.54 -6.20 10.83
CA ILE A 49 -6.12 -4.80 10.97
C ILE A 49 -7.32 -3.85 10.84
N ASN A 50 -8.06 -3.89 9.72
CA ASN A 50 -9.20 -2.99 9.52
C ASN A 50 -10.26 -3.20 10.61
N HIS A 51 -10.52 -4.46 10.97
CA HIS A 51 -11.46 -4.79 12.03
C HIS A 51 -11.03 -4.18 13.38
N THR A 52 -9.77 -4.36 13.80
CA THR A 52 -9.26 -3.82 15.05
C THR A 52 -9.34 -2.29 15.09
N VAL A 53 -8.97 -1.61 14.00
CA VAL A 53 -9.07 -0.14 13.90
C VAL A 53 -10.52 0.32 14.05
N ARG A 54 -11.45 -0.35 13.37
CA ARG A 54 -12.88 -0.05 13.46
C ARG A 54 -13.45 -0.31 14.86
N ASP A 55 -13.11 -1.45 15.45
CA ASP A 55 -13.61 -1.89 16.76
C ASP A 55 -13.17 -0.94 17.88
N LEU A 56 -11.89 -0.52 17.87
CA LEU A 56 -11.38 0.51 18.80
C LEU A 56 -12.21 1.80 18.69
N ARG A 57 -12.39 2.31 17.46
CA ARG A 57 -13.19 3.53 17.22
C ARG A 57 -14.64 3.37 17.68
N GLU A 58 -15.28 2.24 17.36
CA GLU A 58 -16.68 1.96 17.73
C GLU A 58 -16.88 1.74 19.23
N SER A 59 -15.85 1.29 19.94
CA SER A 59 -15.82 1.20 21.40
C SER A 59 -15.60 2.54 22.12
N GLY A 60 -15.29 3.60 21.37
CA GLY A 60 -15.09 4.96 21.89
C GLY A 60 -13.64 5.37 22.12
N ASP A 61 -12.66 4.56 21.70
CA ASP A 61 -11.25 4.97 21.70
C ASP A 61 -10.97 6.00 20.60
N GLU A 62 -9.99 6.87 20.86
CA GLU A 62 -9.46 7.82 19.90
C GLU A 62 -8.14 7.32 19.32
N ILE A 63 -8.12 7.06 18.02
CA ILE A 63 -6.90 6.63 17.32
C ILE A 63 -6.04 7.86 17.01
N VAL A 64 -4.95 8.02 17.76
CA VAL A 64 -4.03 9.16 17.60
C VAL A 64 -3.04 8.97 16.45
N ALA A 65 -2.60 7.73 16.21
CA ALA A 65 -1.64 7.42 15.15
C ALA A 65 -1.71 5.95 14.72
N LEU A 66 -1.44 5.70 13.44
CA LEU A 66 -1.22 4.38 12.87
C LEU A 66 0.12 4.39 12.13
N SER A 67 0.99 3.42 12.43
CA SER A 67 2.26 3.24 11.74
C SER A 67 2.53 1.76 11.50
N GLY A 68 3.23 1.44 10.43
CA GLY A 68 3.52 0.06 10.08
C GLY A 68 4.13 -0.10 8.69
N ILE A 69 4.53 -1.33 8.39
CA ILE A 69 5.01 -1.73 7.06
C ILE A 69 3.86 -2.42 6.35
N PHE A 70 3.40 -1.82 5.25
CA PHE A 70 2.18 -2.26 4.57
C PHE A 70 2.44 -2.97 3.24
N SER A 71 3.69 -3.11 2.80
CA SER A 71 4.06 -3.87 1.59
C SER A 71 4.95 -5.05 1.95
N GLY A 72 4.57 -6.25 1.49
CA GLY A 72 5.36 -7.46 1.68
C GLY A 72 6.68 -7.39 0.92
N THR A 73 6.63 -6.96 -0.34
CA THR A 73 7.79 -6.75 -1.21
C THR A 73 8.79 -5.77 -0.59
N LEU A 74 8.32 -4.59 -0.17
CA LEU A 74 9.19 -3.60 0.46
C LEU A 74 9.74 -4.11 1.80
N SER A 75 8.92 -4.79 2.60
CA SER A 75 9.37 -5.41 3.85
C SER A 75 10.52 -6.37 3.61
N TRP A 76 10.41 -7.23 2.60
CA TRP A 76 11.46 -8.18 2.24
C TRP A 76 12.74 -7.45 1.79
N LEU A 77 12.63 -6.51 0.85
CA LEU A 77 13.77 -5.74 0.33
C LEU A 77 14.53 -5.02 1.44
N PHE A 78 13.83 -4.27 2.30
CA PHE A 78 14.46 -3.51 3.38
C PHE A 78 14.94 -4.39 4.54
N GLN A 79 14.44 -5.62 4.69
CA GLN A 79 15.01 -6.58 5.63
C GLN A 79 16.37 -7.12 5.14
N GLN A 80 16.58 -7.23 3.82
CA GLN A 80 17.84 -7.70 3.26
C GLN A 80 18.86 -6.58 3.03
N PHE A 81 18.41 -5.33 2.89
CA PHE A 81 19.28 -4.22 2.53
C PHE A 81 20.11 -3.70 3.71
N ASP A 82 21.37 -4.11 3.76
CA ASP A 82 22.39 -3.62 4.72
C ASP A 82 23.52 -2.79 4.06
N GLY A 83 23.42 -2.57 2.73
CA GLY A 83 24.40 -1.85 1.92
C GLY A 83 25.59 -2.69 1.44
N SER A 84 25.64 -3.99 1.76
CA SER A 84 26.66 -4.90 1.23
C SER A 84 26.38 -5.33 -0.22
N VAL A 85 25.11 -5.35 -0.60
CA VAL A 85 24.62 -5.67 -1.95
C VAL A 85 23.88 -4.46 -2.52
N PRO A 86 24.10 -4.08 -3.80
CA PRO A 86 23.34 -3.03 -4.46
C PRO A 86 21.82 -3.27 -4.39
N PHE A 87 21.04 -2.23 -4.13
CA PHE A 87 19.59 -2.36 -3.96
C PHE A 87 18.89 -2.93 -5.21
N ASN A 88 19.34 -2.58 -6.41
CA ASN A 88 18.81 -3.12 -7.66
C ASN A 88 19.02 -4.63 -7.81
N GLU A 89 20.13 -5.18 -7.30
CA GLU A 89 20.34 -6.64 -7.28
C GLU A 89 19.35 -7.33 -6.32
N LEU A 90 19.00 -6.70 -5.20
CA LEU A 90 17.93 -7.20 -4.33
C LEU A 90 16.56 -7.14 -5.00
N VAL A 91 16.28 -6.09 -5.78
CA VAL A 91 15.04 -5.98 -6.56
C VAL A 91 14.95 -7.08 -7.62
N ASP A 92 16.03 -7.32 -8.38
CA ASP A 92 16.11 -8.42 -9.36
C ASP A 92 15.93 -9.78 -8.68
N LEU A 93 16.58 -10.01 -7.54
CA LEU A 93 16.41 -11.23 -6.75
C LEU A 93 14.96 -11.43 -6.29
N ALA A 94 14.30 -10.38 -5.80
CA ALA A 94 12.89 -10.44 -5.41
C ALA A 94 11.99 -10.77 -6.61
N TRP A 95 12.26 -10.17 -7.77
CA TRP A 95 11.50 -10.40 -9.00
C TRP A 95 11.66 -11.84 -9.49
N GLN A 96 12.89 -12.36 -9.52
CA GLN A 96 13.17 -13.76 -9.89
C GLN A 96 12.52 -14.77 -8.93
N GLN A 97 12.38 -14.42 -7.65
CA GLN A 97 11.68 -15.23 -6.66
C GLN A 97 10.15 -15.12 -6.73
N GLY A 98 9.60 -14.26 -7.60
CA GLY A 98 8.17 -14.00 -7.70
C GLY A 98 7.60 -13.27 -6.48
N LEU A 99 8.43 -12.49 -5.78
CA LEU A 99 8.02 -11.69 -4.62
C LEU A 99 7.50 -10.31 -4.98
N THR A 100 7.72 -9.85 -6.21
CA THR A 100 7.24 -8.57 -6.74
C THR A 100 6.03 -8.78 -7.66
N GLU A 101 5.36 -7.69 -8.01
CA GLU A 101 4.51 -7.64 -9.20
C GLU A 101 5.34 -7.91 -10.48
N PRO A 102 4.70 -8.25 -11.62
CA PRO A 102 5.42 -8.50 -12.88
C PRO A 102 6.36 -7.35 -13.29
N ASP A 103 5.98 -6.13 -12.90
CA ASP A 103 6.82 -4.94 -12.96
C ASP A 103 7.11 -4.46 -11.52
N PRO A 104 8.35 -4.61 -11.02
CA PRO A 104 8.72 -4.23 -9.65
C PRO A 104 8.48 -2.76 -9.32
N ARG A 105 8.38 -1.88 -10.33
CA ARG A 105 8.10 -0.46 -10.11
C ARG A 105 6.75 -0.24 -9.43
N ALA A 106 5.78 -1.13 -9.64
CA ALA A 106 4.47 -1.07 -8.99
C ALA A 106 4.53 -1.32 -7.47
N ASP A 107 5.54 -2.05 -6.98
CA ASP A 107 5.79 -2.21 -5.54
C ASP A 107 6.57 -1.01 -4.98
N LEU A 108 7.50 -0.48 -5.77
CA LEU A 108 8.45 0.57 -5.38
C LEU A 108 7.85 1.98 -5.44
N ASP A 109 6.78 2.19 -6.22
CA ASP A 109 6.16 3.51 -6.38
C ASP A 109 5.32 3.96 -5.17
N GLY A 110 5.00 3.03 -4.27
CA GLY A 110 4.23 3.30 -3.05
C GLY A 110 2.72 3.40 -3.25
N SER A 111 2.19 3.16 -4.45
CA SER A 111 0.77 3.26 -4.77
C SER A 111 -0.09 2.25 -3.99
N ASP A 112 0.39 1.02 -3.80
CA ASP A 112 -0.31 0.03 -2.97
C ASP A 112 -0.30 0.42 -1.47
N VAL A 113 0.80 0.97 -0.98
CA VAL A 113 0.92 1.48 0.39
C VAL A 113 -0.05 2.64 0.62
N MET A 114 -0.11 3.59 -0.32
CA MET A 114 -1.06 4.70 -0.29
C MET A 114 -2.50 4.21 -0.16
N ARG A 115 -2.92 3.27 -1.01
CA ARG A 115 -4.29 2.71 -0.95
C ARG A 115 -4.60 2.11 0.41
N LYS A 116 -3.65 1.40 1.02
CA LYS A 116 -3.79 0.82 2.36
C LYS A 116 -3.89 1.90 3.44
N LEU A 117 -3.10 2.97 3.35
CA LEU A 117 -3.17 4.09 4.29
C LEU A 117 -4.50 4.85 4.21
N VAL A 118 -5.02 5.11 3.01
CA VAL A 118 -6.35 5.72 2.83
C VAL A 118 -7.42 4.87 3.50
N ILE A 119 -7.39 3.56 3.28
CA ILE A 119 -8.33 2.63 3.91
C ILE A 119 -8.23 2.70 5.44
N LEU A 120 -7.02 2.61 6.01
CA LEU A 120 -6.84 2.66 7.45
C LEU A 120 -7.27 3.98 8.07
N ALA A 121 -6.98 5.11 7.42
CA ALA A 121 -7.41 6.43 7.86
C ALA A 121 -8.95 6.54 7.88
N ARG A 122 -9.62 5.99 6.86
CA ARG A 122 -11.10 5.95 6.82
C ARG A 122 -11.68 5.03 7.90
N GLU A 123 -11.06 3.88 8.15
CA GLU A 123 -11.44 3.00 9.26
C GLU A 123 -11.23 3.67 10.62
N SER A 124 -10.20 4.51 10.78
CA SER A 124 -9.97 5.28 12.00
C SER A 124 -10.91 6.48 12.16
N GLY A 125 -11.75 6.77 11.17
CA GLY A 125 -12.75 7.85 11.22
C GLY A 125 -12.33 9.15 10.54
N LEU A 126 -11.20 9.18 9.84
CA LEU A 126 -10.80 10.33 9.04
C LEU A 126 -11.48 10.31 7.67
N ASP A 127 -12.01 11.45 7.24
CA ASP A 127 -12.35 11.67 5.84
C ASP A 127 -11.10 12.22 5.12
N ILE A 128 -10.58 11.44 4.17
CA ILE A 128 -9.33 11.73 3.49
C ILE A 128 -9.46 11.36 2.01
N GLU A 129 -8.93 12.24 1.16
CA GLU A 129 -8.77 11.97 -0.26
C GLU A 129 -7.44 11.27 -0.54
N PRO A 130 -7.38 10.33 -1.51
CA PRO A 130 -6.14 9.63 -1.85
C PRO A 130 -4.97 10.58 -2.16
N ASP A 131 -5.25 11.67 -2.87
CA ASP A 131 -4.24 12.68 -3.25
C ASP A 131 -3.68 13.47 -2.06
N SER A 132 -4.32 13.38 -0.88
CA SER A 132 -3.81 14.00 0.35
C SER A 132 -2.72 13.15 1.03
N VAL A 133 -2.57 11.89 0.62
CA VAL A 133 -1.53 11.01 1.15
C VAL A 133 -0.20 11.34 0.49
N LYS A 134 0.77 11.77 1.30
CA LYS A 134 2.14 11.99 0.83
C LYS A 134 2.83 10.65 0.62
N VAL A 135 3.15 10.35 -0.63
CA VAL A 135 3.88 9.14 -1.02
C VAL A 135 5.24 9.54 -1.55
N GLU A 136 6.28 8.89 -1.04
CA GLU A 136 7.60 8.98 -1.61
C GLU A 136 7.88 7.71 -2.42
N SER A 137 7.94 7.87 -3.74
CA SER A 137 8.31 6.78 -4.64
C SER A 137 9.79 6.46 -4.50
N LEU A 138 10.13 5.18 -4.41
CA LEU A 138 11.52 4.72 -4.47
C LEU A 138 12.04 4.71 -5.91
N VAL A 139 11.16 4.77 -6.92
CA VAL A 139 11.53 4.75 -8.34
C VAL A 139 12.00 6.15 -8.76
N PRO A 140 13.29 6.33 -9.12
CA PRO A 140 13.81 7.58 -9.67
C PRO A 140 13.03 7.97 -10.92
N GLU A 141 12.85 9.27 -11.15
CA GLU A 141 12.02 9.79 -12.24
C GLU A 141 12.52 9.31 -13.61
N GLU A 142 13.83 9.20 -13.75
CA GLU A 142 14.56 8.72 -14.92
C GLU A 142 14.21 7.26 -15.27
N LEU A 143 13.83 6.45 -14.28
CA LEU A 143 13.56 5.02 -14.45
C LEU A 143 12.06 4.70 -14.65
N ARG A 144 11.16 5.66 -14.42
CA ARG A 144 9.70 5.41 -14.41
C ARG A 144 9.14 5.03 -15.76
N SER A 145 9.63 5.66 -16.83
CA SER A 145 9.08 5.53 -18.18
C SER A 145 9.83 4.54 -19.07
N LEU A 146 10.84 3.87 -18.53
CA LEU A 146 11.66 2.90 -19.27
C LEU A 146 10.89 1.59 -19.53
N SER A 147 11.38 0.76 -20.44
CA SER A 147 10.95 -0.64 -20.47
C SER A 147 11.43 -1.40 -19.22
N LEU A 148 10.91 -2.60 -18.98
CA LEU A 148 11.32 -3.42 -17.84
C LEU A 148 12.81 -3.79 -17.92
N ASP A 149 13.29 -4.16 -19.10
CA ASP A 149 14.70 -4.50 -19.32
C ASP A 149 15.59 -3.28 -19.08
N GLU A 150 15.24 -2.13 -19.63
CA GLU A 150 15.97 -0.88 -19.40
C GLU A 150 15.93 -0.44 -17.92
N PHE A 151 14.84 -0.71 -17.20
CA PHE A 151 14.75 -0.45 -15.77
C PHE A 151 15.81 -1.24 -14.99
N PHE A 152 15.99 -2.52 -15.31
CA PHE A 152 17.02 -3.35 -14.68
C PHE A 152 18.43 -2.93 -15.12
N ASP A 153 18.64 -2.68 -16.41
CA ASP A 153 19.92 -2.24 -16.97
C ASP A 153 20.41 -0.91 -16.36
N ASN A 154 19.48 -0.01 -16.04
CA ASN A 154 19.76 1.30 -15.43
C ASN A 154 19.55 1.31 -13.90
N GLY A 155 19.41 0.14 -13.27
CA GLY A 155 19.12 0.01 -11.84
C GLY A 155 20.21 0.57 -10.91
N ALA A 156 21.42 0.82 -11.41
CA ALA A 156 22.51 1.41 -10.63
C ALA A 156 22.11 2.76 -9.99
N LEU A 157 21.33 3.60 -10.69
CA LEU A 157 20.84 4.87 -10.16
C LEU A 157 20.00 4.70 -8.89
N LEU A 158 19.11 3.69 -8.87
CA LEU A 158 18.31 3.35 -7.69
C LEU A 158 19.20 2.92 -6.52
N SER A 159 20.24 2.12 -6.80
CA SER A 159 21.20 1.67 -5.80
C SER A 159 22.00 2.82 -5.19
N GLU A 160 22.48 3.76 -6.00
CA GLU A 160 23.20 4.94 -5.52
C GLU A 160 22.34 5.77 -4.56
N ILE A 161 21.09 6.05 -4.93
CA ILE A 161 20.14 6.83 -4.11
C ILE A 161 19.87 6.12 -2.78
N LEU A 162 19.64 4.80 -2.79
CA LEU A 162 19.34 4.03 -1.58
C LEU A 162 20.59 3.88 -0.69
N GLN A 163 21.78 3.74 -1.27
CA GLN A 163 23.03 3.69 -0.52
C GLN A 163 23.32 5.01 0.19
N GLU A 164 23.06 6.15 -0.48
CA GLU A 164 23.18 7.46 0.16
C GLU A 164 22.21 7.61 1.33
N ARG A 165 20.95 7.16 1.19
CA ARG A 165 19.95 7.21 2.26
C ARG A 165 20.36 6.35 3.45
N LEU A 166 20.85 5.12 3.19
CA LEU A 166 21.35 4.24 4.24
C LEU A 166 22.52 4.89 5.00
N THR A 167 23.48 5.47 4.27
CA THR A 167 24.62 6.18 4.85
C THR A 167 24.17 7.36 5.71
N LYS A 168 23.14 8.11 5.28
CA LYS A 168 22.56 9.22 6.06
C LYS A 168 21.85 8.72 7.32
N ALA A 169 21.17 7.57 7.27
CA ALA A 169 20.45 6.98 8.40
C ALA A 169 21.36 6.38 9.48
N GLN A 170 22.60 6.00 9.11
CA GLN A 170 23.60 5.44 10.03
C GLN A 170 24.44 6.52 10.75
N ARG A 171 24.30 7.78 10.36
CA ARG A 171 24.97 8.93 11.02
C ARG A 171 24.13 9.45 12.17
#